data_AF-A0A8H8A345-F1
#
_entry.id   AF-A0A8H8A345-F1
#
_cell.length_a   1.000
_cell.length_b   1.000
_cell.length_c   1.000
_cell.angle_alpha   90.00
_cell.angle_beta   90.00
_cell.angle_gamma   90.00
#
_symmetry.space_group_name_H-M   'P 1'
#
loop_
_entity.id
_entity.type
_entity.pdbx_description
1 polymer ?
#
loop_
_entity_poly.entity_id
_entity_poly.type
_entity_poly.pdbx_seq_one_letter_code
_entity_poly.pdbx_strand_id
1 'polypeptide(L)'
;MHLQKFYRLPFKLEGILIERIAVLETLFPFGVGFSTLFGQTMLNGSSRKKASFSIFTGRNLLKKEKKKIRSMLFISGDSIFGNIFLWSNLSILNNTTNRWANLSTITNTFLEKAPEKSTYLLDEAKDPTRSSKNASTRIFGTRPIYLDMQATTPVDPRVLDAMLPYYTYLYGNSHSRTHSYGWETDKAVQIAREHVANLISADPKEIFFTSGATESNNMIIKGVAHFYSGTKKHIITAQTEHKCVLDSCRILQNEGFDVTYLPVNQKGLISLEELERTIRQDTILVSIMTVNNEIGVIQPIEEIGRICRSKKVFFHTDAAQAAGKIPIDVNAFNVDLMSLSGHKIYGPKGVGASYVRRRPRVRVEPLINGGGQERGLRSGTIACPLVIGMGEACRIAKEELEYDYAHVSRLSKKLVERLTQLEYVFFNGDQENRYPGCINASFAYVEGESLLMALKDIALSSGSACTSASLEPSYVIRSLGVPDDISHSSLRFGIGRFTTDKEIDYICDTIKEKINFLRELSPLWEMVQEGVDLSTIKWSYH
;
A
#
# COMPACT_ATOMS: atom_id res chain seq x y z
N MET A 1 14.35 -16.77 -52.29
CA MET A 1 13.06 -16.07 -52.07
C MET A 1 12.06 -17.09 -51.56
N HIS A 2 11.45 -16.78 -50.41
CA HIS A 2 10.52 -17.52 -49.55
C HIS A 2 9.80 -18.78 -50.05
N LEU A 3 9.79 -19.84 -49.22
CA LEU A 3 8.59 -20.28 -48.47
C LEU A 3 8.89 -21.42 -47.47
N GLN A 4 8.34 -21.27 -46.27
CA GLN A 4 7.82 -22.27 -45.32
C GLN A 4 8.47 -23.66 -45.21
N LYS A 5 8.91 -24.01 -43.99
CA LYS A 5 8.78 -25.39 -43.48
C LYS A 5 8.61 -25.41 -41.96
N PHE A 6 7.57 -26.15 -41.58
CA PHE A 6 7.16 -26.59 -40.25
C PHE A 6 8.31 -27.26 -39.47
N TYR A 7 8.36 -27.04 -38.16
CA TYR A 7 8.94 -28.01 -37.22
C TYR A 7 7.90 -28.36 -36.15
N ARG A 8 7.28 -29.53 -36.32
CA ARG A 8 6.70 -30.35 -35.25
C ARG A 8 7.82 -31.21 -34.67
N LEU A 9 8.01 -31.20 -33.36
CA LEU A 9 8.83 -32.17 -32.63
C LEU A 9 7.92 -33.11 -31.84
N PRO A 10 8.07 -34.44 -31.95
CA PRO A 10 7.28 -35.41 -31.19
C PRO A 10 8.03 -35.83 -29.92
N PHE A 11 7.35 -35.89 -28.77
CA PHE A 11 7.81 -36.65 -27.62
C PHE A 11 7.02 -37.97 -27.55
N LYS A 12 7.72 -39.07 -27.83
CA LYS A 12 7.34 -40.44 -27.46
C LYS A 12 7.75 -40.66 -26.00
N LEU A 13 6.82 -41.10 -25.17
CA LEU A 13 7.08 -41.67 -23.85
C LEU A 13 6.30 -42.99 -23.79
N GLU A 14 7.00 -44.10 -23.99
CA GLU A 14 6.55 -45.44 -23.62
C GLU A 14 7.73 -46.21 -23.02
N GLY A 15 7.48 -46.83 -21.87
CA GLY A 15 8.23 -47.99 -21.38
C GLY A 15 9.30 -47.71 -20.33
N ILE A 16 8.93 -47.78 -19.04
CA ILE A 16 9.34 -48.87 -18.12
C ILE A 16 8.47 -48.74 -16.87
N LEU A 17 7.56 -49.71 -16.72
CA LEU A 17 6.80 -49.99 -15.52
C LEU A 17 7.26 -51.37 -15.02
N ILE A 18 7.25 -51.54 -13.69
CA ILE A 18 7.28 -52.81 -12.93
C ILE A 18 8.69 -53.38 -12.65
N GLU A 19 9.16 -53.24 -11.40
CA GLU A 19 9.29 -54.37 -10.44
C GLU A 19 9.99 -53.93 -9.12
N ARG A 20 9.27 -53.96 -7.99
CA ARG A 20 9.59 -54.72 -6.76
C ARG A 20 8.91 -54.14 -5.51
N ILE A 21 7.91 -54.88 -5.08
CA ILE A 21 7.32 -54.89 -3.74
C ILE A 21 8.09 -55.93 -2.90
N ALA A 22 8.40 -55.53 -1.66
CA ALA A 22 8.62 -56.30 -0.42
C ALA A 22 9.69 -57.40 -0.34
N VAL A 23 10.45 -57.40 0.77
CA VAL A 23 10.67 -58.56 1.69
C VAL A 23 11.43 -58.09 2.96
N LEU A 24 10.72 -58.18 4.10
CA LEU A 24 11.09 -58.55 5.49
C LEU A 24 12.26 -57.83 6.21
N GLU A 25 11.98 -57.08 7.30
CA GLU A 25 11.95 -57.55 8.71
C GLU A 25 13.17 -58.36 9.14
N THR A 26 14.00 -57.82 10.06
CA THR A 26 14.22 -58.40 11.41
C THR A 26 15.32 -57.68 12.23
N LEU A 27 15.06 -57.60 13.54
CA LEU A 27 16.00 -57.65 14.69
C LEU A 27 16.72 -56.35 15.17
N PHE A 28 16.07 -55.69 16.14
CA PHE A 28 16.75 -55.28 17.38
C PHE A 28 17.30 -56.51 18.10
N PRO A 29 18.39 -56.37 18.90
CA PRO A 29 18.18 -56.61 20.33
C PRO A 29 19.07 -55.81 21.32
N PHE A 30 18.59 -55.76 22.57
CA PHE A 30 19.23 -55.36 23.85
C PHE A 30 19.59 -53.87 24.07
N GLY A 31 19.23 -53.17 25.15
CA GLY A 31 18.69 -53.55 26.45
C GLY A 31 19.69 -53.23 27.59
N VAL A 32 19.23 -52.48 28.61
CA VAL A 32 19.84 -52.26 29.95
C VAL A 32 21.03 -51.27 29.96
N GLY A 33 21.21 -50.31 30.87
CA GLY A 33 20.59 -49.84 32.10
C GLY A 33 21.66 -49.00 32.82
N PHE A 34 21.31 -47.87 33.46
CA PHE A 34 22.29 -47.12 34.28
C PHE A 34 21.73 -46.87 35.68
N SER A 35 22.24 -47.67 36.60
CA SER A 35 22.19 -47.48 38.04
C SER A 35 23.45 -46.72 38.51
N THR A 36 23.22 -45.66 39.28
CA THR A 36 23.94 -45.22 40.50
C THR A 36 25.46 -45.35 40.69
N LEU A 37 25.95 -44.34 41.44
CA LEU A 37 27.17 -44.26 42.26
C LEU A 37 28.47 -43.84 41.53
N PHE A 38 28.95 -42.64 41.81
CA PHE A 38 30.04 -42.41 42.79
C PHE A 38 30.29 -40.91 42.95
N GLY A 39 30.25 -40.44 44.19
CA GLY A 39 30.98 -39.25 44.62
C GLY A 39 32.17 -39.69 45.47
N GLN A 40 33.33 -39.06 45.28
CA GLN A 40 34.27 -38.74 46.37
C GLN A 40 35.38 -37.79 45.89
N THR A 41 35.18 -36.51 46.22
CA THR A 41 36.04 -35.59 46.98
C THR A 41 37.59 -35.58 46.93
N MET A 42 38.08 -34.33 46.87
CA MET A 42 39.16 -33.65 47.64
C MET A 42 40.57 -33.53 47.02
N LEU A 43 41.01 -32.27 46.78
CA LEU A 43 42.00 -31.58 47.64
C LEU A 43 42.10 -30.06 47.31
N ASN A 44 42.63 -29.30 48.28
CA ASN A 44 42.40 -27.89 48.60
C ASN A 44 43.30 -26.84 47.90
N GLY A 45 42.81 -25.60 47.87
CA GLY A 45 43.60 -24.37 47.76
C GLY A 45 42.77 -23.13 48.18
N SER A 46 43.29 -22.36 49.13
CA SER A 46 42.61 -21.44 50.07
C SER A 46 42.29 -20.01 49.60
N SER A 47 41.18 -19.41 50.06
CA SER A 47 41.16 -18.18 50.91
C SER A 47 39.73 -17.69 51.22
N ARG A 48 39.59 -16.98 52.36
CA ARG A 48 38.40 -16.81 53.22
C ARG A 48 37.56 -15.55 52.90
N LYS A 49 36.23 -15.59 53.11
CA LYS A 49 35.52 -14.95 54.26
C LYS A 49 33.97 -14.98 54.12
N LYS A 50 33.35 -15.62 55.12
CA LYS A 50 32.04 -15.47 55.79
C LYS A 50 30.95 -14.56 55.17
N ALA A 51 29.75 -15.13 55.00
CA ALA A 51 28.52 -14.68 55.68
C ALA A 51 27.49 -15.83 55.71
N SER A 52 26.98 -16.13 56.91
CA SER A 52 25.98 -17.15 57.21
C SER A 52 24.57 -16.65 56.89
N PHE A 53 23.65 -17.52 56.45
CA PHE A 53 22.27 -17.51 56.95
C PHE A 53 21.60 -18.88 56.75
N SER A 54 20.99 -19.35 57.84
CA SER A 54 20.22 -20.58 57.95
C SER A 54 18.73 -20.34 57.67
N ILE A 55 18.12 -21.42 57.22
CA ILE A 55 16.72 -21.71 56.91
C ILE A 55 15.75 -21.36 58.05
N PHE A 56 14.57 -20.85 57.70
CA PHE A 56 13.31 -21.24 58.34
C PHE A 56 12.11 -21.13 57.38
N THR A 57 11.22 -22.10 57.48
CA THR A 57 10.03 -22.37 56.67
C THR A 57 8.80 -21.53 57.05
N GLY A 58 7.96 -21.18 56.06
CA GLY A 58 6.49 -21.27 56.17
C GLY A 58 5.63 -19.99 56.15
N ARG A 59 4.78 -19.90 55.11
CA ARG A 59 3.41 -19.30 55.05
C ARG A 59 3.18 -17.78 55.17
N ASN A 60 2.25 -17.32 54.32
CA ASN A 60 1.47 -16.07 54.29
C ASN A 60 2.11 -14.81 53.66
N LEU A 61 1.56 -14.37 52.52
CA LEU A 61 0.68 -13.18 52.40
C LEU A 61 0.49 -12.75 50.92
N LEU A 62 -0.42 -13.44 50.21
CA LEU A 62 -1.06 -12.95 48.99
C LEU A 62 -2.40 -12.31 49.37
N LYS A 63 -2.36 -11.09 49.91
CA LYS A 63 -3.55 -10.22 50.11
C LYS A 63 -3.11 -8.75 50.17
N LYS A 64 -3.05 -8.07 49.02
CA LYS A 64 -3.46 -6.66 48.80
C LYS A 64 -3.18 -6.29 47.34
N GLU A 65 -4.06 -5.48 46.77
CA GLU A 65 -4.08 -4.95 45.38
C GLU A 65 -4.99 -5.64 44.35
N LYS A 66 -6.19 -6.05 44.78
CA LYS A 66 -7.35 -6.27 43.90
C LYS A 66 -8.43 -5.18 44.02
N LYS A 67 -8.02 -3.91 44.19
CA LYS A 67 -8.98 -2.81 44.40
C LYS A 67 -8.49 -1.47 43.82
N LYS A 68 -8.24 -1.41 42.50
CA LYS A 68 -8.14 -0.12 41.79
C LYS A 68 -8.28 -0.15 40.24
N ILE A 69 -8.92 -1.18 39.67
CA ILE A 69 -9.28 -1.18 38.23
C ILE A 69 -10.69 -1.76 38.10
N ARG A 70 -11.68 -0.99 38.58
CA ARG A 70 -13.11 -1.23 38.37
C ARG A 70 -13.84 0.11 38.57
N SER A 71 -13.51 1.09 37.73
CA SER A 71 -14.22 2.37 37.64
C SER A 71 -13.75 3.14 36.40
N MET A 72 -14.13 2.68 35.21
CA MET A 72 -14.24 3.46 33.97
C MET A 72 -14.53 2.47 32.84
N LEU A 73 -15.80 2.07 32.70
CA LEU A 73 -16.42 1.59 31.45
C LEU A 73 -17.84 1.12 31.80
N PHE A 74 -18.76 2.07 31.81
CA PHE A 74 -20.20 1.85 31.71
C PHE A 74 -20.83 3.17 31.27
N ILE A 75 -21.10 3.33 29.96
CA ILE A 75 -22.23 4.09 29.40
C ILE A 75 -22.62 3.41 28.06
N SER A 76 -23.83 2.83 28.04
CA SER A 76 -24.78 2.48 26.94
C SER A 76 -24.26 2.19 25.51
N GLY A 77 -24.73 1.21 24.74
CA GLY A 77 -25.90 0.32 24.80
C GLY A 77 -26.27 -0.11 23.37
N ASP A 78 -26.57 -1.41 23.20
CA ASP A 78 -27.27 -2.11 22.09
C ASP A 78 -26.63 -2.13 20.67
N SER A 79 -26.59 -3.21 19.87
CA SER A 79 -26.93 -4.65 19.89
C SER A 79 -26.35 -5.21 18.55
N ILE A 80 -25.76 -6.41 18.36
CA ILE A 80 -26.33 -7.76 18.28
C ILE A 80 -25.15 -8.76 18.15
N PHE A 81 -25.36 -9.95 18.72
CA PHE A 81 -24.48 -11.10 18.94
C PHE A 81 -23.91 -11.83 17.71
N GLY A 82 -22.75 -12.49 17.91
CA GLY A 82 -22.23 -13.52 16.99
C GLY A 82 -20.90 -14.22 17.39
N ASN A 83 -20.88 -14.93 18.53
CA ASN A 83 -20.05 -16.11 18.87
C ASN A 83 -18.51 -16.10 18.77
N ILE A 84 -17.82 -15.88 19.91
CA ILE A 84 -16.63 -16.63 20.36
C ILE A 84 -16.68 -16.67 21.89
N PHE A 85 -16.70 -17.85 22.52
CA PHE A 85 -16.00 -18.17 23.79
C PHE A 85 -16.41 -19.55 24.29
N LEU A 86 -15.46 -20.50 24.38
CA LEU A 86 -15.43 -21.52 25.44
C LEU A 86 -14.15 -22.35 25.34
N TRP A 87 -13.12 -21.98 26.11
CA TRP A 87 -12.12 -22.93 26.60
C TRP A 87 -11.70 -22.49 28.00
N SER A 88 -12.20 -23.19 29.02
CA SER A 88 -11.47 -23.36 30.28
C SER A 88 -12.03 -24.55 31.07
N ASN A 89 -11.10 -25.39 31.52
CA ASN A 89 -11.18 -26.40 32.58
C ASN A 89 -11.70 -27.78 32.18
N LEU A 90 -10.81 -28.78 32.18
CA LEU A 90 -10.69 -29.69 33.32
C LEU A 90 -9.47 -30.61 33.15
N SER A 91 -8.73 -30.78 34.24
CA SER A 91 -7.62 -31.71 34.37
C SER A 91 -7.86 -32.64 35.57
N ILE A 92 -7.46 -33.91 35.39
CA ILE A 92 -7.12 -34.95 36.37
C ILE A 92 -8.23 -35.97 36.71
N LEU A 93 -8.08 -37.22 36.22
CA LEU A 93 -7.84 -38.41 37.06
C LEU A 93 -7.44 -39.66 36.23
N ASN A 94 -6.67 -40.53 36.89
CA ASN A 94 -5.74 -41.57 36.41
C ASN A 94 -6.34 -42.92 35.95
N ASN A 95 -5.47 -43.67 35.25
CA ASN A 95 -5.34 -45.14 35.18
C ASN A 95 -6.41 -45.95 34.41
N THR A 96 -6.02 -46.56 33.29
CA THR A 96 -5.51 -47.95 33.24
C THR A 96 -5.25 -48.40 31.79
N THR A 97 -4.26 -49.28 31.70
CA THR A 97 -3.79 -50.15 30.61
C THR A 97 -4.76 -50.60 29.52
N ASN A 98 -4.17 -50.90 28.35
CA ASN A 98 -4.69 -51.69 27.22
C ASN A 98 -5.60 -50.98 26.21
N ARG A 99 -5.02 -50.57 25.08
CA ARG A 99 -5.23 -51.23 23.77
C ARG A 99 -4.68 -50.35 22.64
N TRP A 100 -3.50 -50.72 22.15
CA TRP A 100 -3.14 -50.50 20.75
C TRP A 100 -3.87 -51.57 19.93
N ALA A 101 -5.13 -51.30 19.57
CA ALA A 101 -5.89 -51.99 18.54
C ALA A 101 -7.09 -51.09 18.21
N ASN A 102 -7.34 -50.86 16.92
CA ASN A 102 -8.37 -49.99 16.32
C ASN A 102 -7.98 -48.52 16.08
N LEU A 103 -7.00 -48.32 15.19
CA LEU A 103 -6.91 -47.10 14.37
C LEU A 103 -7.27 -47.35 12.90
N SER A 104 -7.87 -48.52 12.59
CA SER A 104 -8.41 -48.88 11.27
C SER A 104 -9.94 -48.74 11.17
N THR A 105 -10.60 -48.08 12.13
CA THR A 105 -12.07 -47.94 12.14
C THR A 105 -12.57 -46.51 12.37
N ILE A 106 -11.68 -45.50 12.30
CA ILE A 106 -12.07 -44.08 12.37
C ILE A 106 -11.52 -43.30 11.16
N THR A 107 -11.46 -43.95 10.00
CA THR A 107 -11.21 -43.31 8.70
C THR A 107 -12.34 -43.55 7.69
N ASN A 108 -13.41 -44.28 8.07
CA ASN A 108 -14.52 -44.60 7.18
C ASN A 108 -15.87 -44.00 7.57
N THR A 109 -15.93 -43.00 8.46
CA THR A 109 -17.21 -42.37 8.85
C THR A 109 -17.28 -40.86 8.61
N PHE A 110 -16.30 -40.28 7.93
CA PHE A 110 -16.30 -38.85 7.54
C PHE A 110 -16.10 -38.62 6.03
N LEU A 111 -16.15 -39.67 5.21
CA LEU A 111 -16.01 -39.59 3.74
C LEU A 111 -17.31 -39.89 2.96
N GLU A 112 -18.47 -39.98 3.61
CA GLU A 112 -19.74 -40.30 2.92
C GLU A 112 -20.83 -39.20 2.95
N LYS A 113 -20.51 -37.96 3.34
CA LYS A 113 -21.44 -36.83 3.17
C LYS A 113 -20.73 -35.55 2.74
N ALA A 114 -20.30 -35.51 1.49
CA ALA A 114 -20.04 -34.27 0.77
C ALA A 114 -20.99 -34.22 -0.45
N PRO A 115 -21.87 -33.21 -0.58
CA PRO A 115 -22.70 -33.10 -1.78
C PRO A 115 -21.84 -32.62 -2.95
N GLU A 116 -21.77 -33.43 -4.00
CA GLU A 116 -21.32 -33.02 -5.33
C GLU A 116 -22.23 -31.92 -5.88
N LYS A 117 -21.80 -30.66 -5.81
CA LYS A 117 -22.29 -29.58 -6.68
C LYS A 117 -21.19 -28.54 -6.92
N SER A 118 -20.41 -28.75 -7.98
CA SER A 118 -19.64 -27.67 -8.63
C SER A 118 -19.84 -27.71 -10.14
N THR A 119 -21.10 -27.63 -10.56
CA THR A 119 -21.50 -27.37 -11.95
C THR A 119 -22.64 -26.35 -11.93
N TYR A 120 -22.29 -25.09 -11.66
CA TYR A 120 -23.13 -23.96 -12.01
C TYR A 120 -22.21 -22.96 -12.68
N LEU A 121 -22.20 -22.98 -14.01
CA LEU A 121 -21.81 -21.93 -14.95
C LEU A 121 -21.61 -22.65 -16.30
N LEU A 122 -22.72 -22.97 -16.97
CA LEU A 122 -22.86 -23.32 -18.40
C LEU A 122 -24.25 -23.94 -18.59
N ASP A 123 -25.31 -23.14 -18.47
CA ASP A 123 -26.62 -23.42 -19.08
C ASP A 123 -27.57 -22.24 -18.85
N GLU A 124 -27.36 -21.15 -19.60
CA GLU A 124 -28.43 -20.18 -19.89
C GLU A 124 -28.28 -19.73 -21.35
N ALA A 125 -28.71 -20.59 -22.27
CA ALA A 125 -28.89 -20.21 -23.67
C ALA A 125 -29.94 -21.09 -24.37
N LYS A 126 -31.15 -21.24 -23.80
CA LYS A 126 -32.31 -21.82 -24.50
C LYS A 126 -33.65 -21.27 -24.01
N ASP A 127 -34.01 -20.08 -24.46
CA ASP A 127 -35.42 -19.69 -24.67
C ASP A 127 -35.50 -18.52 -25.68
N PRO A 128 -36.04 -18.71 -26.90
CA PRO A 128 -36.14 -17.65 -27.89
C PRO A 128 -37.44 -16.81 -27.83
N THR A 129 -38.21 -16.81 -26.74
CA THR A 129 -39.56 -16.17 -26.76
C THR A 129 -39.90 -15.18 -25.63
N ARG A 130 -38.93 -14.40 -25.13
CA ARG A 130 -39.23 -13.21 -24.31
C ARG A 130 -38.75 -11.92 -24.94
N SER A 131 -39.67 -11.22 -25.60
CA SER A 131 -39.51 -9.83 -26.01
C SER A 131 -39.55 -8.90 -24.78
N SER A 132 -38.44 -8.25 -24.45
CA SER A 132 -38.45 -6.96 -23.78
C SER A 132 -37.36 -6.06 -24.37
N LYS A 133 -37.77 -4.85 -24.77
CA LYS A 133 -37.00 -3.90 -25.58
C LYS A 133 -35.97 -3.06 -24.81
N ASN A 134 -35.57 -3.43 -23.59
CA ASN A 134 -34.65 -2.65 -22.76
C ASN A 134 -33.53 -3.50 -22.13
N ALA A 135 -32.86 -4.32 -22.93
CA ALA A 135 -31.59 -4.92 -22.55
C ALA A 135 -30.48 -4.14 -23.28
N SER A 136 -29.93 -3.13 -22.61
CA SER A 136 -28.62 -2.62 -22.99
C SER A 136 -27.67 -3.81 -23.06
N THR A 137 -27.10 -3.99 -24.23
CA THR A 137 -26.23 -5.09 -24.61
C THR A 137 -25.09 -5.19 -23.60
N ARG A 138 -25.19 -6.12 -22.63
CA ARG A 138 -24.07 -6.48 -21.75
C ARG A 138 -22.99 -7.15 -22.58
N ILE A 139 -22.15 -6.34 -23.20
CA ILE A 139 -20.97 -6.77 -23.95
C ILE A 139 -19.77 -6.22 -23.18
N PHE A 140 -19.37 -6.93 -22.12
CA PHE A 140 -18.04 -7.09 -21.49
C PHE A 140 -18.29 -7.73 -20.11
N GLY A 141 -17.60 -8.85 -19.82
CA GLY A 141 -17.96 -9.78 -18.74
C GLY A 141 -17.83 -9.20 -17.33
N THR A 142 -18.94 -9.14 -16.60
CA THR A 142 -19.21 -9.08 -15.14
C THR A 142 -18.33 -8.22 -14.19
N ARG A 143 -17.19 -7.68 -14.60
CA ARG A 143 -16.29 -6.87 -13.77
C ARG A 143 -16.31 -5.42 -14.24
N PRO A 144 -16.32 -4.44 -13.31
CA PRO A 144 -16.33 -3.03 -13.65
C PRO A 144 -15.01 -2.62 -14.33
N ILE A 145 -15.08 -1.60 -15.18
CA ILE A 145 -13.90 -0.96 -15.78
C ILE A 145 -13.09 -0.28 -14.68
N TYR A 146 -11.76 -0.47 -14.67
CA TYR A 146 -10.91 0.05 -13.61
C TYR A 146 -10.28 1.40 -13.99
N LEU A 147 -10.78 2.49 -13.38
CA LEU A 147 -10.23 3.84 -13.48
C LEU A 147 -9.77 4.38 -12.12
N ASP A 148 -9.20 3.52 -11.28
CA ASP A 148 -8.72 3.90 -9.94
C ASP A 148 -7.21 3.64 -9.76
N MET A 149 -6.43 3.85 -10.82
CA MET A 149 -4.99 3.55 -10.85
C MET A 149 -4.16 4.30 -9.79
N GLN A 150 -4.61 5.46 -9.30
CA GLN A 150 -3.94 6.17 -8.20
C GLN A 150 -4.14 5.50 -6.84
N ALA A 151 -5.19 4.70 -6.65
CA ALA A 151 -5.35 3.88 -5.45
C ALA A 151 -4.38 2.70 -5.49
N THR A 152 -4.40 1.92 -6.57
CA THR A 152 -3.40 0.89 -6.84
C THR A 152 -3.40 0.51 -8.31
N THR A 153 -2.29 0.00 -8.81
CA THR A 153 -2.22 -0.61 -10.13
C THR A 153 -2.30 -2.14 -10.05
N PRO A 154 -2.70 -2.84 -11.13
CA PRO A 154 -2.44 -4.28 -11.27
C PRO A 154 -0.92 -4.53 -11.32
N VAL A 155 -0.49 -5.72 -10.92
CA VAL A 155 0.90 -6.14 -11.10
C VAL A 155 1.13 -6.45 -12.58
N ASP A 156 2.18 -5.91 -13.19
CA ASP A 156 2.54 -6.22 -14.58
C ASP A 156 2.90 -7.72 -14.69
N PRO A 157 2.44 -8.45 -15.71
CA PRO A 157 2.78 -9.86 -15.87
C PRO A 157 4.28 -10.16 -15.85
N ARG A 158 5.12 -9.26 -16.40
CA ARG A 158 6.58 -9.39 -16.39
C ARG A 158 7.16 -9.26 -14.98
N VAL A 159 6.54 -8.41 -14.16
CA VAL A 159 6.89 -8.26 -12.75
C VAL A 159 6.55 -9.54 -11.99
N LEU A 160 5.35 -10.08 -12.19
CA LEU A 160 4.94 -11.32 -11.53
C LEU A 160 5.88 -12.49 -11.90
N ASP A 161 6.23 -12.61 -13.18
CA ASP A 161 7.16 -13.64 -13.66
C ASP A 161 8.53 -13.55 -12.95
N ALA A 162 9.08 -12.33 -12.80
CA ALA A 162 10.32 -12.10 -12.06
C ALA A 162 10.23 -12.46 -10.56
N MET A 163 9.03 -12.42 -9.96
CA MET A 163 8.83 -12.72 -8.55
C MET A 163 8.73 -14.24 -8.26
N LEU A 164 8.12 -15.01 -9.16
CA LEU A 164 7.75 -16.41 -8.93
C LEU A 164 8.92 -17.34 -8.53
N PRO A 165 10.13 -17.23 -9.11
CA PRO A 165 11.27 -18.05 -8.70
C PRO A 165 11.60 -17.93 -7.21
N TYR A 166 11.46 -16.74 -6.64
CA TYR A 166 11.85 -16.43 -5.25
C TYR A 166 10.80 -16.87 -4.22
N TYR A 167 9.61 -17.27 -4.67
CA TYR A 167 8.61 -17.95 -3.84
C TYR A 167 8.79 -19.46 -3.80
N THR A 168 9.45 -20.05 -4.80
CA THR A 168 9.40 -21.48 -5.06
C THR A 168 10.73 -22.19 -4.84
N TYR A 169 11.78 -21.81 -5.57
CA TYR A 169 13.07 -22.51 -5.51
C TYR A 169 14.28 -21.59 -5.21
N LEU A 170 14.15 -20.27 -5.32
CA LEU A 170 15.14 -19.27 -4.90
C LEU A 170 14.71 -18.53 -3.61
N TYR A 171 14.28 -19.29 -2.60
CA TYR A 171 13.63 -18.77 -1.38
C TYR A 171 14.60 -18.33 -0.26
N GLY A 172 15.91 -18.32 -0.51
CA GLY A 172 16.90 -18.05 0.53
C GLY A 172 16.77 -16.65 1.13
N ASN A 173 17.08 -16.52 2.42
CA ASN A 173 17.16 -15.20 3.07
C ASN A 173 18.44 -14.48 2.62
N SER A 174 18.30 -13.30 2.02
CA SER A 174 19.42 -12.48 1.48
C SER A 174 20.45 -12.06 2.54
N HIS A 175 20.12 -12.13 3.82
CA HIS A 175 21.08 -11.87 4.89
C HIS A 175 21.95 -13.08 5.25
N SER A 176 21.68 -14.26 4.69
CA SER A 176 22.44 -15.48 4.96
C SER A 176 23.74 -15.47 4.16
N ARG A 177 24.88 -15.32 4.86
CA ARG A 177 26.19 -15.14 4.20
C ARG A 177 26.99 -16.43 4.00
N THR A 178 26.51 -17.56 4.48
CA THR A 178 27.28 -18.81 4.59
C THR A 178 26.95 -19.86 3.52
N HIS A 179 25.92 -19.65 2.69
CA HIS A 179 25.47 -20.64 1.72
C HIS A 179 24.87 -20.01 0.46
N SER A 180 24.83 -20.78 -0.63
CA SER A 180 24.39 -20.36 -1.96
C SER A 180 23.00 -19.73 -1.98
N TYR A 181 22.02 -20.30 -1.28
CA TYR A 181 20.66 -19.75 -1.23
C TYR A 181 20.61 -18.28 -0.79
N GLY A 182 21.49 -17.85 0.12
CA GLY A 182 21.54 -16.45 0.54
C GLY A 182 22.23 -15.56 -0.47
N TRP A 183 23.32 -16.04 -1.09
CA TRP A 183 24.08 -15.30 -2.10
C TRP A 183 23.28 -15.07 -3.38
N GLU A 184 22.55 -16.08 -3.85
CA GLU A 184 21.70 -16.00 -5.05
C GLU A 184 20.56 -14.99 -4.86
N THR A 185 19.89 -15.03 -3.71
CA THR A 185 18.82 -14.06 -3.40
C THR A 185 19.36 -12.66 -3.15
N ASP A 186 20.49 -12.50 -2.46
CA ASP A 186 21.09 -11.17 -2.24
C ASP A 186 21.49 -10.52 -3.58
N LYS A 187 22.07 -11.29 -4.51
CA LYS A 187 22.38 -10.79 -5.86
C LYS A 187 21.13 -10.21 -6.54
N ALA A 188 20.00 -10.91 -6.47
CA ALA A 188 18.73 -10.44 -7.03
C ALA A 188 18.21 -9.17 -6.34
N VAL A 189 18.34 -9.08 -5.02
CA VAL A 189 17.99 -7.88 -4.25
C VAL A 189 18.87 -6.68 -4.62
N GLN A 190 20.16 -6.89 -4.87
CA GLN A 190 21.05 -5.80 -5.32
C GLN A 190 20.69 -5.32 -6.73
N ILE A 191 20.39 -6.23 -7.68
CA ILE A 191 19.90 -5.86 -9.02
C ILE A 191 18.61 -5.04 -8.91
N ALA A 192 17.66 -5.49 -8.09
CA ALA A 192 16.43 -4.75 -7.87
C ALA A 192 16.69 -3.34 -7.31
N ARG A 193 17.66 -3.20 -6.40
CA ARG A 193 18.08 -1.91 -5.85
C ARG A 193 18.69 -1.00 -6.91
N GLU A 194 19.49 -1.54 -7.82
CA GLU A 194 20.04 -0.83 -8.97
C GLU A 194 18.92 -0.31 -9.89
N HIS A 195 17.91 -1.13 -10.17
CA HIS A 195 16.78 -0.71 -11.00
C HIS A 195 15.99 0.45 -10.35
N VAL A 196 15.74 0.38 -9.04
CA VAL A 196 15.11 1.49 -8.29
C VAL A 196 15.96 2.74 -8.34
N ALA A 197 17.28 2.63 -8.12
CA ALA A 197 18.19 3.76 -8.17
C ALA A 197 18.26 4.41 -9.56
N ASN A 198 18.33 3.57 -10.60
CA ASN A 198 18.38 4.00 -12.00
C ASN A 198 17.11 4.75 -12.42
N LEU A 199 15.95 4.41 -11.88
CA LEU A 199 14.69 5.09 -12.20
C LEU A 199 14.70 6.57 -11.79
N ILE A 200 15.44 6.92 -10.73
CA ILE A 200 15.48 8.26 -10.15
C ILE A 200 16.85 8.93 -10.22
N SER A 201 17.77 8.38 -11.02
CA SER A 201 19.17 8.83 -11.16
C SER A 201 19.95 8.89 -9.83
N ALA A 202 19.75 7.92 -8.94
CA ALA A 202 20.44 7.80 -7.65
C ALA A 202 21.58 6.76 -7.65
N ASP A 203 22.44 6.78 -6.63
CA ASP A 203 23.35 5.66 -6.35
C ASP A 203 22.57 4.55 -5.60
N PRO A 204 22.74 3.25 -5.93
CA PRO A 204 22.08 2.15 -5.22
C PRO A 204 22.34 2.15 -3.70
N LYS A 205 23.45 2.75 -3.24
CA LYS A 205 23.77 2.93 -1.82
C LYS A 205 22.91 3.99 -1.13
N GLU A 206 22.10 4.72 -1.86
CA GLU A 206 21.14 5.70 -1.36
C GLU A 206 19.72 5.14 -1.28
N ILE A 207 19.49 3.93 -1.79
CA ILE A 207 18.19 3.26 -1.76
C ILE A 207 18.07 2.33 -0.55
N PHE A 208 16.95 2.42 0.17
CA PHE A 208 16.59 1.63 1.33
C PHE A 208 15.18 1.06 1.16
N PHE A 209 15.00 -0.25 1.30
CA PHE A 209 13.68 -0.88 1.13
C PHE A 209 12.81 -0.73 2.37
N THR A 210 11.52 -0.47 2.14
CA THR A 210 10.47 -0.32 3.14
C THR A 210 9.25 -1.15 2.73
N SER A 211 8.19 -1.19 3.55
CA SER A 211 6.92 -1.84 3.20
C SER A 211 6.03 -1.01 2.26
N GLY A 212 6.42 0.22 1.92
CA GLY A 212 5.64 1.11 1.07
C GLY A 212 5.93 2.59 1.34
N ALA A 213 5.37 3.48 0.51
CA ALA A 213 5.54 4.92 0.67
C ALA A 213 5.06 5.45 2.03
N THR A 214 4.04 4.85 2.65
CA THR A 214 3.59 5.21 4.01
C THR A 214 4.70 5.01 5.04
N GLU A 215 5.39 3.86 5.03
CA GLU A 215 6.54 3.60 5.91
C GLU A 215 7.70 4.54 5.57
N SER A 216 7.99 4.73 4.28
CA SER A 216 9.04 5.65 3.81
C SER A 216 8.84 7.08 4.30
N ASN A 217 7.64 7.64 4.12
CA ASN A 217 7.29 8.99 4.58
C ASN A 217 7.43 9.10 6.10
N ASN A 218 6.94 8.10 6.86
CA ASN A 218 7.07 8.09 8.32
C ASN A 218 8.54 8.03 8.75
N MET A 219 9.32 7.11 8.20
CA MET A 219 10.73 6.93 8.52
C MET A 219 11.54 8.19 8.19
N ILE A 220 11.32 8.80 7.03
CA ILE A 220 12.02 10.02 6.61
C ILE A 220 11.66 11.20 7.50
N ILE A 221 10.37 11.52 7.61
CA ILE A 221 9.93 12.75 8.28
C ILE A 221 10.27 12.69 9.77
N LYS A 222 9.89 11.60 10.45
CA LYS A 222 10.17 11.42 11.88
C LYS A 222 11.65 11.23 12.13
N GLY A 223 12.31 10.40 11.32
CA GLY A 223 13.73 10.11 11.51
C GLY A 223 14.65 11.31 11.29
N VAL A 224 14.35 12.20 10.34
CA VAL A 224 15.08 13.48 10.20
C VAL A 224 14.76 14.39 11.39
N ALA A 225 13.49 14.53 11.76
CA ALA A 225 13.08 15.37 12.87
C ALA A 225 13.77 14.98 14.19
N HIS A 226 13.74 13.69 14.55
CA HIS A 226 14.33 13.16 15.77
C HIS A 226 15.85 13.28 15.78
N PHE A 227 16.53 12.93 14.67
CA PHE A 227 17.99 12.99 14.60
C PHE A 227 18.54 14.41 14.82
N TYR A 228 17.85 15.44 14.31
CA TYR A 228 18.29 16.84 14.38
C TYR A 228 17.60 17.67 15.48
N SER A 229 16.75 17.04 16.30
CA SER A 229 15.92 17.66 17.34
C SER A 229 16.68 18.49 18.37
N GLY A 230 17.96 18.19 18.60
CA GLY A 230 18.83 18.96 19.49
C GLY A 230 19.23 20.35 18.97
N THR A 231 19.00 20.65 17.70
CA THR A 231 19.42 21.92 17.06
C THR A 231 18.30 22.66 16.34
N LYS A 232 17.36 21.94 15.74
CA LYS A 232 16.34 22.48 14.83
C LYS A 232 15.03 21.74 15.05
N LYS A 233 13.90 22.46 15.03
CA LYS A 233 12.58 21.92 15.40
C LYS A 233 11.43 22.35 14.48
N HIS A 234 11.71 23.05 13.39
CA HIS A 234 10.69 23.53 12.47
C HIS A 234 10.63 22.73 11.17
N ILE A 235 9.44 22.27 10.79
CA ILE A 235 9.16 21.53 9.55
C ILE A 235 8.14 22.30 8.72
N ILE A 236 8.32 22.32 7.40
CA ILE A 236 7.38 22.91 6.47
C ILE A 236 6.82 21.81 5.58
N THR A 237 5.50 21.80 5.39
CA THR A 237 4.78 20.86 4.54
C THR A 237 3.62 21.56 3.84
N ALA A 238 2.89 20.90 2.94
CA ALA A 238 1.69 21.48 2.30
C ALA A 238 0.39 20.89 2.85
N GLN A 239 -0.71 21.65 2.78
CA GLN A 239 -2.04 21.19 3.20
C GLN A 239 -2.58 20.03 2.34
N THR A 240 -2.08 19.90 1.11
CA THR A 240 -2.51 18.91 0.12
C THR A 240 -1.67 17.63 0.12
N GLU A 241 -0.73 17.47 1.06
CA GLU A 241 0.06 16.25 1.16
C GLU A 241 -0.79 15.02 1.49
N HIS A 242 -0.28 13.84 1.15
CA HIS A 242 -0.92 12.59 1.54
C HIS A 242 -1.00 12.45 3.08
N LYS A 243 -2.06 11.81 3.59
CA LYS A 243 -2.31 11.64 5.03
C LYS A 243 -1.11 11.13 5.82
N CYS A 244 -0.32 10.21 5.28
CA CYS A 244 0.86 9.71 6.00
C CYS A 244 1.94 10.78 6.26
N VAL A 245 2.02 11.84 5.44
CA VAL A 245 2.87 13.01 5.69
C VAL A 245 2.20 13.91 6.73
N LEU A 246 0.93 14.26 6.53
CA LEU A 246 0.17 15.13 7.43
C LEU A 246 0.09 14.57 8.86
N ASP A 247 -0.23 13.29 9.02
CA ASP A 247 -0.34 12.64 10.33
C ASP A 247 1.04 12.43 10.96
N SER A 248 2.10 12.21 10.17
CA SER A 248 3.48 12.21 10.71
C SER A 248 3.84 13.57 11.29
N CYS A 249 3.50 14.65 10.58
CA CYS A 249 3.73 16.01 11.06
C CYS A 249 2.89 16.33 12.30
N ARG A 250 1.61 15.92 12.33
CA ARG A 250 0.73 16.09 13.49
C ARG A 250 1.26 15.37 14.73
N ILE A 251 1.78 14.17 14.58
CA ILE A 251 2.44 13.44 15.68
C ILE A 251 3.66 14.22 16.17
N LEU A 252 4.50 14.74 15.27
CA LEU A 252 5.66 15.56 15.64
C LEU A 252 5.27 16.86 16.35
N GLN A 253 4.14 17.50 16.00
CA GLN A 253 3.61 18.64 16.76
C GLN A 253 3.31 18.28 18.21
N ASN A 254 2.71 17.11 18.45
CA ASN A 254 2.47 16.61 19.82
C ASN A 254 3.77 16.32 20.58
N GLU A 255 4.86 16.05 19.88
CA GLU A 255 6.21 15.85 20.43
C GLU A 255 7.01 17.16 20.58
N GLY A 256 6.39 18.31 20.28
CA GLY A 256 6.98 19.64 20.49
C GLY A 256 7.80 20.18 19.31
N PHE A 257 7.60 19.65 18.10
CA PHE A 257 8.06 20.29 16.87
C PHE A 257 7.07 21.36 16.40
N ASP A 258 7.58 22.38 15.73
CA ASP A 258 6.75 23.35 15.03
C ASP A 258 6.56 22.90 13.57
N VAL A 259 5.32 22.96 13.07
CA VAL A 259 4.99 22.54 11.70
C VAL A 259 4.16 23.63 11.02
N THR A 260 4.69 24.16 9.92
CA THR A 260 3.92 25.04 9.04
C THR A 260 3.31 24.24 7.89
N TYR A 261 1.98 24.33 7.73
CA TYR A 261 1.24 23.75 6.60
C TYR A 261 0.94 24.85 5.59
N LEU A 262 1.72 24.91 4.52
CA LEU A 262 1.57 25.88 3.44
C LEU A 262 0.22 25.69 2.73
N PRO A 263 -0.54 26.78 2.51
CA PRO A 263 -1.69 26.74 1.65
C PRO A 263 -1.26 26.50 0.19
N VAL A 264 -2.21 26.07 -0.62
CA VAL A 264 -2.07 26.03 -2.08
C VAL A 264 -3.02 27.05 -2.70
N ASN A 265 -2.71 27.49 -3.92
CA ASN A 265 -3.65 28.28 -4.70
C ASN A 265 -4.80 27.39 -5.25
N GLN A 266 -5.76 27.99 -5.94
CA GLN A 266 -6.89 27.27 -6.57
C GLN A 266 -6.45 26.22 -7.61
N LYS A 267 -5.22 26.33 -8.13
CA LYS A 267 -4.61 25.35 -9.04
C LYS A 267 -3.90 24.21 -8.31
N GLY A 268 -3.80 24.23 -6.98
CA GLY A 268 -3.15 23.21 -6.18
C GLY A 268 -1.62 23.36 -6.05
N LEU A 269 -1.07 24.48 -6.51
CA LEU A 269 0.36 24.78 -6.43
C LEU A 269 0.67 25.61 -5.17
N ILE A 270 1.82 25.35 -4.55
CA ILE A 270 2.34 26.20 -3.47
C ILE A 270 2.95 27.49 -4.05
N SER A 271 2.99 28.57 -3.26
CA SER A 271 3.81 29.75 -3.61
C SER A 271 5.27 29.51 -3.21
N LEU A 272 6.19 29.72 -4.15
CA LEU A 272 7.62 29.62 -3.92
C LEU A 272 8.12 30.77 -3.04
N GLU A 273 7.56 31.96 -3.20
CA GLU A 273 7.87 33.13 -2.38
C GLU A 273 7.46 32.91 -0.93
N GLU A 274 6.27 32.35 -0.71
CA GLU A 274 5.78 32.00 0.63
C GLU A 274 6.61 30.88 1.26
N LEU A 275 6.96 29.84 0.50
CA LEU A 275 7.90 28.82 0.95
C LEU A 275 9.22 29.44 1.40
N GLU A 276 9.84 30.29 0.56
CA GLU A 276 11.13 30.91 0.88
C GLU A 276 11.04 31.79 2.15
N ARG A 277 9.97 32.58 2.29
CA ARG A 277 9.72 33.42 3.46
C ARG A 277 9.49 32.61 4.74
N THR A 278 8.88 31.43 4.61
CA THR A 278 8.56 30.54 5.73
C THR A 278 9.80 29.82 6.27
N ILE A 279 10.86 29.68 5.46
CA ILE A 279 12.11 29.07 5.92
C ILE A 279 12.80 29.98 6.94
N ARG A 280 12.87 29.47 8.17
CA ARG A 280 13.55 30.06 9.33
C ARG A 280 14.90 29.38 9.60
N GLN A 281 15.71 29.97 10.48
CA GLN A 281 17.01 29.43 10.87
C GLN A 281 16.92 28.04 11.54
N ASP A 282 15.83 27.77 12.26
CA ASP A 282 15.56 26.49 12.95
C ASP A 282 14.83 25.46 12.06
N THR A 283 14.64 25.75 10.77
CA THR A 283 13.99 24.83 9.82
C THR A 283 14.90 23.67 9.47
N ILE A 284 14.42 22.45 9.71
CA ILE A 284 15.11 21.19 9.40
C ILE A 284 14.73 20.65 8.04
N LEU A 285 13.42 20.59 7.76
CA LEU A 285 12.86 19.78 6.69
C LEU A 285 11.73 20.54 5.99
N VAL A 286 11.78 20.55 4.65
CA VAL A 286 10.65 20.83 3.79
C VAL A 286 10.18 19.51 3.19
N SER A 287 8.90 19.20 3.30
CA SER A 287 8.27 18.00 2.73
C SER A 287 7.16 18.40 1.76
N ILE A 288 7.40 18.26 0.46
CA ILE A 288 6.40 18.59 -0.58
C ILE A 288 6.37 17.46 -1.62
N MET A 289 5.21 16.86 -1.83
CA MET A 289 5.02 15.75 -2.76
C MET A 289 5.20 16.16 -4.21
N THR A 290 5.72 15.26 -5.04
CA THR A 290 6.00 15.53 -6.46
C THR A 290 4.71 15.61 -7.29
N VAL A 291 3.84 14.61 -7.14
CA VAL A 291 2.54 14.54 -7.84
C VAL A 291 1.45 14.29 -6.80
N ASN A 292 0.44 15.14 -6.76
CA ASN A 292 -0.69 14.94 -5.88
C ASN A 292 -1.54 13.73 -6.28
N ASN A 293 -1.89 12.89 -5.31
CA ASN A 293 -2.64 11.65 -5.55
C ASN A 293 -4.13 11.84 -5.85
N GLU A 294 -4.70 13.01 -5.63
CA GLU A 294 -6.13 13.29 -5.86
C GLU A 294 -6.39 14.11 -7.12
N ILE A 295 -5.58 15.15 -7.35
CA ILE A 295 -5.78 16.10 -8.46
C ILE A 295 -4.69 16.01 -9.54
N GLY A 296 -3.63 15.23 -9.31
CA GLY A 296 -2.58 14.98 -10.30
C GLY A 296 -1.60 16.14 -10.51
N VAL A 297 -1.78 17.26 -9.80
CA VAL A 297 -0.92 18.44 -9.91
C VAL A 297 0.53 18.10 -9.58
N ILE A 298 1.44 18.59 -10.43
CA ILE A 298 2.89 18.45 -10.29
C ILE A 298 3.42 19.72 -9.61
N GLN A 299 4.09 19.58 -8.47
CA GLN A 299 4.76 20.71 -7.82
C GLN A 299 6.09 21.03 -8.52
N PRO A 300 6.57 22.29 -8.48
CA PRO A 300 7.85 22.70 -9.06
C PRO A 300 9.04 22.21 -8.19
N ILE A 301 9.31 20.90 -8.22
CA ILE A 301 10.25 20.22 -7.31
C ILE A 301 11.69 20.72 -7.49
N GLU A 302 12.10 21.07 -8.72
CA GLU A 302 13.45 21.58 -8.95
C GLU A 302 13.65 22.95 -8.28
N GLU A 303 12.70 23.86 -8.44
CA GLU A 303 12.67 25.18 -7.81
C GLU A 303 12.70 25.07 -6.28
N ILE A 304 11.84 24.20 -5.73
CA ILE A 304 11.75 23.93 -4.29
C ILE A 304 13.10 23.42 -3.78
N GLY A 305 13.72 22.48 -4.50
CA GLY A 305 15.02 21.94 -4.17
C GLY A 305 16.13 22.99 -4.21
N ARG A 306 16.13 23.90 -5.19
CA ARG A 306 17.07 25.03 -5.26
C ARG A 306 16.93 25.96 -4.05
N ILE A 307 15.69 26.28 -3.64
CA ILE A 307 15.41 27.09 -2.45
C ILE A 307 15.94 26.37 -1.19
N CYS A 308 15.57 25.10 -0.98
CA CYS A 308 16.00 24.33 0.19
C CYS A 308 17.53 24.22 0.28
N ARG A 309 18.20 23.94 -0.85
CA ARG A 309 19.66 23.84 -0.93
C ARG A 309 20.33 25.17 -0.57
N SER A 310 19.84 26.29 -1.10
CA SER A 310 20.43 27.61 -0.81
C SER A 310 20.30 28.00 0.68
N LYS A 311 19.22 27.59 1.34
CA LYS A 311 18.98 27.83 2.77
C LYS A 311 19.53 26.73 3.69
N LYS A 312 20.17 25.69 3.15
CA LYS A 312 20.71 24.54 3.90
C LYS A 312 19.63 23.83 4.75
N VAL A 313 18.46 23.64 4.15
CA VAL A 313 17.32 22.88 4.71
C VAL A 313 17.19 21.58 3.93
N PHE A 314 16.89 20.47 4.61
CA PHE A 314 16.68 19.20 3.90
C PHE A 314 15.37 19.24 3.11
N PHE A 315 15.40 18.66 1.92
CA PHE A 315 14.22 18.52 1.09
C PHE A 315 13.79 17.06 0.94
N HIS A 316 12.58 16.76 1.45
CA HIS A 316 11.88 15.51 1.19
C HIS A 316 10.78 15.71 0.14
N THR A 317 10.64 14.75 -0.77
CA THR A 317 9.48 14.67 -1.65
C THR A 317 8.85 13.28 -1.67
N ASP A 318 7.53 13.21 -1.49
CA ASP A 318 6.77 12.00 -1.76
C ASP A 318 6.57 11.85 -3.28
N ALA A 319 7.26 10.86 -3.87
CA ALA A 319 7.22 10.57 -5.29
C ALA A 319 6.41 9.30 -5.60
N ALA A 320 5.58 8.80 -4.68
CA ALA A 320 4.81 7.57 -4.88
C ALA A 320 3.93 7.62 -6.14
N GLN A 321 3.36 8.79 -6.47
CA GLN A 321 2.58 8.96 -7.69
C GLN A 321 3.41 9.42 -8.89
N ALA A 322 4.64 9.89 -8.70
CA ALA A 322 5.46 10.48 -9.76
C ALA A 322 6.44 9.49 -10.39
N ALA A 323 7.09 8.65 -9.57
CA ALA A 323 8.10 7.72 -10.05
C ALA A 323 7.52 6.79 -11.13
N GLY A 324 8.28 6.59 -12.20
CA GLY A 324 7.86 5.76 -13.34
C GLY A 324 6.73 6.33 -14.19
N LYS A 325 6.33 7.59 -13.96
CA LYS A 325 5.26 8.27 -14.70
C LYS A 325 5.72 9.61 -15.28
N ILE A 326 6.62 10.29 -14.59
CA ILE A 326 7.35 11.44 -15.11
C ILE A 326 8.85 11.24 -14.89
N PRO A 327 9.72 11.92 -15.66
CA PRO A 327 11.16 11.90 -15.40
C PRO A 327 11.49 12.39 -13.99
N ILE A 328 12.36 11.67 -13.30
CA ILE A 328 12.86 12.05 -11.97
C ILE A 328 14.38 11.97 -11.97
N ASP A 329 15.02 13.06 -11.56
CA ASP A 329 16.45 13.09 -11.27
C ASP A 329 16.69 13.75 -9.91
N VAL A 330 17.03 12.94 -8.91
CA VAL A 330 17.24 13.45 -7.55
C VAL A 330 18.36 14.49 -7.46
N ASN A 331 19.36 14.43 -8.34
CA ASN A 331 20.49 15.36 -8.35
C ASN A 331 20.11 16.69 -8.99
N ALA A 332 19.46 16.66 -10.15
CA ALA A 332 18.95 17.87 -10.79
C ALA A 332 17.97 18.60 -9.85
N PHE A 333 17.09 17.84 -9.19
CA PHE A 333 16.08 18.38 -8.29
C PHE A 333 16.61 18.78 -6.91
N ASN A 334 17.90 18.58 -6.61
CA ASN A 334 18.48 18.83 -5.29
C ASN A 334 17.77 18.12 -4.12
N VAL A 335 17.03 17.04 -4.39
CA VAL A 335 16.25 16.29 -3.38
C VAL A 335 17.20 15.59 -2.41
N ASP A 336 16.93 15.68 -1.11
CA ASP A 336 17.74 15.01 -0.08
C ASP A 336 17.14 13.66 0.33
N LEU A 337 15.80 13.57 0.37
CA LEU A 337 15.08 12.34 0.69
C LEU A 337 13.87 12.17 -0.24
N MET A 338 13.53 10.93 -0.61
CA MET A 338 12.35 10.68 -1.45
C MET A 338 11.67 9.35 -1.09
N SER A 339 10.35 9.33 -1.13
CA SER A 339 9.52 8.15 -0.89
C SER A 339 8.98 7.55 -2.19
N LEU A 340 9.04 6.23 -2.31
CA LEU A 340 8.64 5.45 -3.49
C LEU A 340 7.70 4.30 -3.09
N SER A 341 6.82 3.90 -4.00
CA SER A 341 5.86 2.81 -3.79
C SER A 341 5.80 1.86 -5.00
N GLY A 342 5.89 0.54 -4.77
CA GLY A 342 5.84 -0.45 -5.85
C GLY A 342 4.47 -0.53 -6.53
N HIS A 343 3.39 -0.57 -5.75
CA HIS A 343 2.03 -0.79 -6.28
C HIS A 343 1.39 0.42 -6.97
N LYS A 344 2.14 1.52 -7.12
CA LYS A 344 1.74 2.67 -7.93
C LYS A 344 2.42 2.68 -9.30
N ILE A 345 3.27 1.69 -9.58
CA ILE A 345 4.05 1.56 -10.83
C ILE A 345 3.98 0.13 -11.38
N TYR A 346 2.85 -0.55 -11.20
CA TYR A 346 2.62 -1.93 -11.63
C TYR A 346 3.50 -2.98 -10.92
N GLY A 347 4.08 -2.62 -9.77
CA GLY A 347 4.75 -3.52 -8.86
C GLY A 347 3.82 -4.12 -7.80
N PRO A 348 4.32 -5.02 -6.93
CA PRO A 348 3.53 -5.62 -5.88
C PRO A 348 3.20 -4.64 -4.75
N LYS A 349 2.11 -4.92 -4.02
CA LYS A 349 1.75 -4.24 -2.76
C LYS A 349 2.65 -4.71 -1.62
N GLY A 350 2.78 -3.88 -0.58
CA GLY A 350 3.57 -4.23 0.62
C GLY A 350 5.07 -4.04 0.45
N VAL A 351 5.51 -3.30 -0.57
CA VAL A 351 6.90 -2.90 -0.75
C VAL A 351 7.00 -1.46 -1.26
N GLY A 352 8.02 -0.77 -0.77
CA GLY A 352 8.42 0.56 -1.19
C GLY A 352 9.91 0.74 -1.04
N ALA A 353 10.37 1.95 -1.33
CA ALA A 353 11.75 2.33 -1.14
C ALA A 353 11.85 3.78 -0.70
N SER A 354 12.89 4.08 0.06
CA SER A 354 13.31 5.42 0.43
C SER A 354 14.65 5.71 -0.20
N TYR A 355 14.76 6.86 -0.85
CA TYR A 355 16.02 7.47 -1.20
C TYR A 355 16.50 8.34 -0.03
N VAL A 356 17.75 8.19 0.38
CA VAL A 356 18.42 9.04 1.36
C VAL A 356 19.79 9.43 0.84
N ARG A 357 19.94 10.72 0.50
CA ARG A 357 21.14 11.28 -0.08
C ARG A 357 22.37 11.07 0.81
N ARG A 358 23.46 10.60 0.20
CA ARG A 358 24.75 10.40 0.88
C ARG A 358 25.68 11.59 0.74
N ARG A 359 25.54 12.41 -0.29
CA ARG A 359 26.35 13.61 -0.53
C ARG A 359 25.50 14.79 -1.06
N PRO A 360 25.42 15.92 -0.32
CA PRO A 360 25.77 16.05 1.10
C PRO A 360 25.03 15.02 1.98
N ARG A 361 25.66 14.61 3.08
CA ARG A 361 25.17 13.49 3.89
C ARG A 361 23.93 13.88 4.69
N VAL A 362 22.84 13.16 4.48
CA VAL A 362 21.64 13.21 5.32
C VAL A 362 21.70 12.11 6.37
N ARG A 363 21.25 12.40 7.58
CA ARG A 363 21.13 11.43 8.67
C ARG A 363 19.66 11.30 9.04
N VAL A 364 19.23 10.08 9.33
CA VAL A 364 17.85 9.74 9.65
C VAL A 364 17.92 8.73 10.78
N GLU A 365 17.15 8.96 11.84
CA GLU A 365 16.97 7.99 12.93
C GLU A 365 16.01 6.86 12.48
N PRO A 366 16.35 5.57 12.69
CA PRO A 366 15.51 4.47 12.25
C PRO A 366 14.22 4.37 13.07
N LEU A 367 13.09 4.18 12.38
CA LEU A 367 11.80 3.93 13.05
C LEU A 367 11.68 2.47 13.54
N ILE A 368 12.25 1.52 12.78
CA ILE A 368 12.18 0.09 13.06
C ILE A 368 13.57 -0.40 13.48
N ASN A 369 13.65 -0.98 14.68
CA ASN A 369 14.88 -1.44 15.32
C ASN A 369 15.06 -2.97 15.20
N GLY A 370 16.31 -3.43 15.14
CA GLY A 370 16.70 -4.85 15.13
C GLY A 370 17.76 -5.21 14.08
N GLY A 371 18.80 -5.98 14.42
CA GLY A 371 19.73 -6.60 13.46
C GLY A 371 20.57 -5.70 12.53
N GLY A 372 20.23 -4.42 12.33
CA GLY A 372 20.98 -3.46 11.51
C GLY A 372 20.86 -3.66 10.00
N GLN A 373 19.80 -4.32 9.51
CA GLN A 373 19.53 -4.43 8.06
C GLN A 373 19.36 -3.04 7.42
N GLU A 374 19.44 -2.99 6.09
CA GLU A 374 19.39 -1.74 5.31
C GLU A 374 20.33 -0.66 5.89
N ARG A 375 21.56 -1.08 6.22
CA ARG A 375 22.63 -0.25 6.79
C ARG A 375 22.23 0.45 8.09
N GLY A 376 21.39 -0.20 8.90
CA GLY A 376 20.91 0.29 10.19
C GLY A 376 19.73 1.25 10.10
N LEU A 377 19.23 1.57 8.89
CA LEU A 377 18.14 2.52 8.72
C LEU A 377 16.75 1.87 8.75
N ARG A 378 16.65 0.61 8.29
CA ARG A 378 15.39 -0.13 8.25
C ARG A 378 15.66 -1.60 8.58
N SER A 379 15.44 -1.94 9.84
CA SER A 379 15.63 -3.28 10.38
C SER A 379 14.61 -4.30 9.87
N GLY A 380 14.96 -5.58 9.92
CA GLY A 380 14.08 -6.70 9.58
C GLY A 380 14.45 -7.39 8.26
N THR A 381 14.02 -8.64 8.11
CA THR A 381 14.29 -9.44 6.92
C THR A 381 13.71 -8.78 5.67
N ILE A 382 14.51 -8.68 4.62
CA ILE A 382 14.05 -8.18 3.32
C ILE A 382 13.05 -9.19 2.71
N ALA A 383 11.86 -8.70 2.37
CA ALA A 383 10.86 -9.47 1.61
C ALA A 383 11.30 -9.61 0.15
N CYS A 384 12.24 -10.53 -0.09
CA CYS A 384 13.00 -10.61 -1.35
C CYS A 384 12.12 -10.68 -2.61
N PRO A 385 11.06 -11.52 -2.69
CA PRO A 385 10.19 -11.54 -3.86
C PRO A 385 9.54 -10.17 -4.14
N LEU A 386 9.11 -9.45 -3.10
CA LEU A 386 8.47 -8.14 -3.28
C LEU A 386 9.46 -7.09 -3.75
N VAL A 387 10.66 -7.07 -3.17
CA VAL A 387 11.75 -6.17 -3.58
C VAL A 387 12.14 -6.40 -5.03
N ILE A 388 12.27 -7.66 -5.44
CA ILE A 388 12.60 -8.04 -6.81
C ILE A 388 11.48 -7.60 -7.75
N GLY A 389 10.22 -7.82 -7.38
CA GLY A 389 9.08 -7.32 -8.14
C GLY A 389 9.06 -5.78 -8.25
N MET A 390 9.40 -5.05 -7.20
CA MET A 390 9.52 -3.59 -7.25
C MET A 390 10.66 -3.15 -8.16
N GLY A 391 11.83 -3.80 -8.10
CA GLY A 391 12.96 -3.51 -8.98
C GLY A 391 12.62 -3.76 -10.46
N GLU A 392 11.92 -4.85 -10.75
CA GLU A 392 11.48 -5.14 -12.11
C GLU A 392 10.43 -4.12 -12.61
N ALA A 393 9.51 -3.73 -11.74
CA ALA A 393 8.56 -2.66 -12.03
C ALA A 393 9.27 -1.33 -12.34
N CYS A 394 10.31 -0.98 -11.59
CA CYS A 394 11.13 0.21 -11.84
C CYS A 394 11.89 0.14 -13.17
N ARG A 395 12.41 -1.02 -13.57
CA ARG A 395 13.08 -1.21 -14.86
C ARG A 395 12.12 -1.00 -16.02
N ILE A 396 10.98 -1.68 -15.97
CA ILE A 396 9.92 -1.57 -16.98
C ILE A 396 9.43 -0.13 -17.07
N ALA A 397 9.16 0.51 -15.93
CA ALA A 397 8.69 1.89 -15.90
C ALA A 397 9.71 2.88 -16.48
N LYS A 398 11.03 2.62 -16.34
CA LYS A 398 12.07 3.43 -16.97
C LYS A 398 12.10 3.25 -18.50
N GLU A 399 11.94 2.02 -18.97
CA GLU A 399 11.97 1.69 -20.41
C GLU A 399 10.71 2.15 -21.14
N GLU A 400 9.55 2.04 -20.50
CA GLU A 400 8.24 2.35 -21.10
C GLU A 400 7.75 3.76 -20.78
N LEU A 401 8.52 4.58 -20.06
CA LEU A 401 8.11 5.89 -19.56
C LEU A 401 7.44 6.76 -20.64
N GLU A 402 8.14 6.95 -21.76
CA GLU A 402 7.67 7.79 -22.87
C GLU A 402 6.42 7.20 -23.55
N TYR A 403 6.38 5.87 -23.71
CA TYR A 403 5.24 5.18 -24.32
C TYR A 403 3.99 5.29 -23.44
N ASP A 404 4.14 4.97 -22.15
CA ASP A 404 3.05 5.05 -21.17
C ASP A 404 2.56 6.49 -21.02
N TYR A 405 3.47 7.47 -20.95
CA TYR A 405 3.11 8.88 -20.85
C TYR A 405 2.32 9.35 -22.09
N ALA A 406 2.77 8.99 -23.30
CA ALA A 406 2.06 9.34 -24.53
C ALA A 406 0.68 8.67 -24.62
N HIS A 407 0.59 7.38 -24.25
CA HIS A 407 -0.67 6.63 -24.23
C HIS A 407 -1.68 7.25 -23.26
N VAL A 408 -1.25 7.49 -22.02
CA VAL A 408 -2.08 8.08 -20.97
C VAL A 408 -2.48 9.52 -21.33
N SER A 409 -1.57 10.32 -21.91
CA SER A 409 -1.87 11.70 -22.36
C SER A 409 -2.96 11.73 -23.41
N ARG A 410 -2.89 10.82 -24.39
CA ARG A 410 -3.89 10.72 -25.46
C ARG A 410 -5.26 10.34 -24.91
N LEU A 411 -5.33 9.37 -24.01
CA LEU A 411 -6.59 8.95 -23.36
C LEU A 411 -7.14 10.04 -22.43
N SER A 412 -6.26 10.73 -21.70
CA SER A 412 -6.59 11.85 -20.83
C SER A 412 -7.24 12.99 -21.60
N LYS A 413 -6.62 13.41 -22.71
CA LYS A 413 -7.16 14.43 -23.61
C LYS A 413 -8.55 14.04 -24.12
N LYS A 414 -8.73 12.80 -24.57
CA LYS A 414 -10.03 12.28 -25.03
C LYS A 414 -11.09 12.35 -23.93
N LEU A 415 -10.75 11.94 -22.70
CA LEU A 415 -11.66 11.99 -21.55
C LEU A 415 -12.05 13.44 -21.20
N VAL A 416 -11.07 14.34 -21.11
CA VAL A 416 -11.30 15.76 -20.81
C VAL A 416 -12.19 16.40 -21.88
N GLU A 417 -11.87 16.24 -23.17
CA GLU A 417 -12.67 16.79 -24.27
C GLU A 417 -14.12 16.32 -24.23
N ARG A 418 -14.36 15.04 -23.93
CA ARG A 418 -15.72 14.48 -23.83
C ARG A 418 -16.46 14.99 -22.60
N LEU A 419 -15.80 15.08 -21.44
CA LEU A 419 -16.42 15.59 -20.22
C LEU A 419 -16.71 17.10 -20.29
N THR A 420 -15.91 17.89 -21.02
CA THR A 420 -16.19 19.33 -21.23
C THR A 420 -17.47 19.61 -22.03
N GLN A 421 -18.05 18.59 -22.69
CA GLN A 421 -19.34 18.73 -23.38
C GLN A 421 -20.54 18.70 -22.42
N LEU A 422 -20.33 18.39 -21.15
CA LEU A 422 -21.33 18.49 -20.10
C LEU A 422 -21.30 19.89 -19.49
N GLU A 423 -22.48 20.45 -19.24
CA GLU A 423 -22.60 21.74 -18.57
C GLU A 423 -22.13 21.64 -17.11
N TYR A 424 -21.56 22.72 -16.57
CA TYR A 424 -21.15 22.83 -15.16
C TYR A 424 -20.24 21.70 -14.66
N VAL A 425 -19.21 21.38 -15.46
CA VAL A 425 -18.08 20.52 -15.07
C VAL A 425 -16.86 21.37 -14.77
N PHE A 426 -16.27 21.17 -13.59
CA PHE A 426 -15.10 21.91 -13.14
C PHE A 426 -13.96 20.94 -12.91
N PHE A 427 -12.81 21.18 -13.52
CA PHE A 427 -11.65 20.34 -13.30
C PHE A 427 -10.78 20.89 -12.17
N ASN A 428 -10.49 20.05 -11.19
CA ASN A 428 -9.75 20.43 -10.00
C ASN A 428 -8.24 20.34 -10.24
N GLY A 429 -7.50 21.39 -9.86
CA GLY A 429 -6.06 21.53 -10.04
C GLY A 429 -5.63 22.19 -11.36
N ASP A 430 -4.35 22.45 -11.52
CA ASP A 430 -3.75 22.97 -12.75
C ASP A 430 -3.94 22.01 -13.94
N GLN A 431 -4.29 22.50 -15.13
CA GLN A 431 -4.40 21.68 -16.34
C GLN A 431 -3.07 21.52 -17.07
N GLU A 432 -2.17 22.49 -16.93
CA GLU A 432 -0.88 22.50 -17.60
C GLU A 432 0.14 21.71 -16.78
N ASN A 433 0.19 21.96 -15.47
CA ASN A 433 1.14 21.33 -14.54
C ASN A 433 0.55 20.10 -13.86
N ARG A 434 0.20 19.06 -14.64
CA ARG A 434 -0.48 17.86 -14.14
C ARG A 434 0.06 16.58 -14.76
N TYR A 435 0.07 15.51 -13.98
CA TYR A 435 0.21 14.16 -14.54
C TYR A 435 -1.09 13.74 -15.26
N PRO A 436 -1.05 13.44 -16.57
CA PRO A 436 -2.25 13.22 -17.38
C PRO A 436 -3.10 12.02 -16.93
N GLY A 437 -2.51 11.04 -16.24
CA GLY A 437 -3.24 9.87 -15.78
C GLY A 437 -4.03 10.05 -14.49
N CYS A 438 -4.05 11.25 -13.91
CA CYS A 438 -4.83 11.58 -12.73
C CYS A 438 -5.68 12.83 -13.05
N ILE A 439 -6.95 12.61 -13.39
CA ILE A 439 -7.89 13.70 -13.70
C ILE A 439 -8.91 13.76 -12.57
N ASN A 440 -9.21 14.96 -12.11
CA ASN A 440 -10.22 15.17 -11.08
C ASN A 440 -11.20 16.23 -11.57
N ALA A 441 -12.49 15.90 -11.56
CA ALA A 441 -13.56 16.78 -12.02
C ALA A 441 -14.74 16.75 -11.06
N SER A 442 -15.28 17.93 -10.75
CA SER A 442 -16.50 18.13 -10.00
C SER A 442 -17.67 18.40 -10.93
N PHE A 443 -18.80 17.76 -10.64
CA PHE A 443 -20.02 17.85 -11.43
C PHE A 443 -21.09 18.58 -10.62
N ALA A 444 -21.33 19.85 -10.90
CA ALA A 444 -22.30 20.61 -10.11
C ALA A 444 -23.73 20.08 -10.29
N TYR A 445 -24.54 20.32 -9.26
CA TYR A 445 -25.97 19.99 -9.19
C TYR A 445 -26.29 18.48 -9.17
N VAL A 446 -25.30 17.67 -8.82
CA VAL A 446 -25.43 16.22 -8.64
C VAL A 446 -24.96 15.85 -7.24
N GLU A 447 -25.68 14.98 -6.56
CA GLU A 447 -25.27 14.44 -5.26
C GLU A 447 -24.23 13.31 -5.45
N GLY A 448 -23.13 13.38 -4.69
CA GLY A 448 -21.93 12.56 -4.92
C GLY A 448 -22.11 11.06 -4.68
N GLU A 449 -22.84 10.66 -3.64
CA GLU A 449 -23.10 9.25 -3.34
C GLU A 449 -23.99 8.63 -4.43
N SER A 450 -25.04 9.34 -4.83
CA SER A 450 -25.93 8.96 -5.93
C SER A 450 -25.16 8.80 -7.24
N LEU A 451 -24.18 9.67 -7.51
CA LEU A 451 -23.31 9.56 -8.68
C LEU A 451 -22.44 8.30 -8.64
N LEU A 452 -21.79 8.02 -7.50
CA LEU A 452 -21.00 6.79 -7.36
C LEU A 452 -21.86 5.52 -7.48
N MET A 453 -23.05 5.51 -6.88
CA MET A 453 -23.99 4.41 -6.98
C MET A 453 -24.49 4.20 -8.42
N ALA A 454 -24.70 5.29 -9.16
CA ALA A 454 -25.11 5.25 -10.57
C ALA A 454 -24.01 4.69 -11.49
N LEU A 455 -22.73 4.85 -11.11
CA LEU A 455 -21.56 4.42 -11.89
C LEU A 455 -21.02 3.04 -11.46
N LYS A 456 -21.86 2.13 -10.95
CA LYS A 456 -21.46 0.79 -10.45
C LYS A 456 -20.62 -0.08 -11.40
N ASP A 457 -20.73 0.15 -12.70
CA ASP A 457 -19.99 -0.59 -13.73
C ASP A 457 -18.58 0.00 -13.98
N ILE A 458 -18.20 1.04 -13.24
CA ILE A 458 -16.91 1.74 -13.32
C ILE A 458 -16.33 1.91 -11.92
N ALA A 459 -15.13 1.37 -11.68
CA ALA A 459 -14.42 1.56 -10.42
C ALA A 459 -13.66 2.90 -10.44
N LEU A 460 -14.13 3.84 -9.64
CA LEU A 460 -13.63 5.23 -9.49
C LEU A 460 -13.58 5.61 -8.00
N SER A 461 -13.00 6.78 -7.70
CA SER A 461 -12.95 7.33 -6.34
C SER A 461 -13.48 8.77 -6.31
N SER A 462 -14.20 9.17 -5.26
CA SER A 462 -14.70 10.54 -5.07
C SER A 462 -13.75 11.48 -4.31
N GLY A 463 -12.47 11.11 -4.16
CA GLY A 463 -11.46 11.97 -3.52
C GLY A 463 -11.50 11.99 -1.99
N SER A 464 -12.45 11.33 -1.32
CA SER A 464 -12.35 11.05 0.12
C SER A 464 -11.23 10.01 0.36
N ALA A 465 -10.02 10.53 0.56
CA ALA A 465 -8.77 9.81 0.68
C ALA A 465 -8.85 8.45 1.39
N CYS A 466 -8.98 7.33 0.66
CA CYS A 466 -8.74 5.95 1.13
C CYS A 466 -9.37 5.52 2.48
N THR A 467 -10.26 6.32 3.06
CA THR A 467 -10.96 6.08 4.32
C THR A 467 -12.41 5.85 3.97
N SER A 468 -12.78 4.59 3.82
CA SER A 468 -14.14 4.11 3.53
C SER A 468 -15.17 4.40 4.63
N ALA A 469 -14.92 5.35 5.54
CA ALA A 469 -15.63 5.48 6.81
C ALA A 469 -16.09 6.90 7.19
N SER A 470 -15.68 7.97 6.49
CA SER A 470 -16.15 9.34 6.80
C SER A 470 -16.71 10.03 5.56
N LEU A 471 -17.92 10.57 5.69
CA LEU A 471 -18.62 11.37 4.67
C LEU A 471 -17.99 12.75 4.41
N GLU A 472 -16.87 13.08 5.06
CA GLU A 472 -16.24 14.39 4.91
C GLU A 472 -15.70 14.59 3.48
N PRO A 473 -15.88 15.79 2.90
CA PRO A 473 -15.35 16.09 1.58
C PRO A 473 -13.83 16.07 1.59
N SER A 474 -13.24 15.89 0.41
CA SER A 474 -11.78 15.85 0.26
C SER A 474 -11.13 17.10 0.86
N TYR A 475 -10.21 16.91 1.81
CA TYR A 475 -9.40 17.99 2.36
C TYR A 475 -8.50 18.62 1.29
N VAL A 476 -8.13 17.89 0.23
CA VAL A 476 -7.37 18.42 -0.90
C VAL A 476 -8.24 19.38 -1.71
N ILE A 477 -9.45 18.95 -2.10
CA ILE A 477 -10.39 19.77 -2.87
C ILE A 477 -10.80 21.02 -2.08
N ARG A 478 -11.07 20.86 -0.77
CA ARG A 478 -11.32 22.00 0.13
C ARG A 478 -10.14 22.97 0.19
N SER A 479 -8.90 22.48 0.18
CA SER A 479 -7.69 23.33 0.17
C SER A 479 -7.54 24.16 -1.11
N LEU A 480 -8.22 23.79 -2.20
CA LEU A 480 -8.29 24.60 -3.43
C LEU A 480 -9.31 25.75 -3.30
N GLY A 481 -10.09 25.80 -2.22
CA GLY A 481 -11.19 26.76 -2.07
C GLY A 481 -12.45 26.38 -2.86
N VAL A 482 -12.58 25.12 -3.27
CA VAL A 482 -13.82 24.62 -3.89
C VAL A 482 -14.92 24.53 -2.82
N PRO A 483 -16.10 25.12 -3.06
CA PRO A 483 -17.24 25.04 -2.15
C PRO A 483 -17.63 23.59 -1.78
N ASP A 484 -18.08 23.37 -0.54
CA ASP A 484 -18.36 22.02 -0.03
C ASP A 484 -19.43 21.30 -0.87
N ASP A 485 -20.47 22.00 -1.36
CA ASP A 485 -21.53 21.45 -2.22
C ASP A 485 -21.00 20.87 -3.54
N ILE A 486 -20.01 21.51 -4.16
CA ILE A 486 -19.34 21.03 -5.38
C ILE A 486 -18.29 19.96 -5.05
N SER A 487 -17.69 20.03 -3.87
CA SER A 487 -16.63 19.09 -3.47
C SER A 487 -17.13 17.65 -3.36
N HIS A 488 -18.37 17.44 -2.90
CA HIS A 488 -18.97 16.10 -2.73
C HIS A 488 -19.23 15.40 -4.06
N SER A 489 -19.41 16.14 -5.16
CA SER A 489 -19.66 15.59 -6.49
C SER A 489 -18.40 15.50 -7.35
N SER A 490 -17.23 15.41 -6.72
CA SER A 490 -15.94 15.25 -7.38
C SER A 490 -15.64 13.79 -7.66
N LEU A 491 -15.16 13.49 -8.87
CA LEU A 491 -14.66 12.16 -9.26
C LEU A 491 -13.20 12.26 -9.68
N ARG A 492 -12.41 11.29 -9.24
CA ARG A 492 -11.03 11.06 -9.69
C ARG A 492 -10.99 9.91 -10.68
N PHE A 493 -10.50 10.19 -11.88
CA PHE A 493 -10.25 9.25 -12.97
C PHE A 493 -8.76 8.92 -13.03
N GLY A 494 -8.45 7.65 -12.83
CA GLY A 494 -7.11 7.10 -12.87
C GLY A 494 -6.85 6.26 -14.10
N ILE A 495 -6.13 6.83 -15.07
CA ILE A 495 -5.77 6.19 -16.34
C ILE A 495 -4.37 5.57 -16.22
N GLY A 496 -4.20 4.35 -16.73
CA GLY A 496 -2.93 3.63 -16.71
C GLY A 496 -2.62 2.88 -17.99
N ARG A 497 -1.57 2.05 -17.94
CA ARG A 497 -0.98 1.29 -19.05
C ARG A 497 -1.99 0.40 -19.77
N PHE A 498 -2.92 -0.18 -19.02
CA PHE A 498 -3.90 -1.13 -19.55
C PHE A 498 -5.24 -0.51 -19.90
N THR A 499 -5.44 0.79 -19.64
CA THR A 499 -6.67 1.49 -20.01
C THR A 499 -6.74 1.62 -21.54
N THR A 500 -7.92 1.45 -22.10
CA THR A 500 -8.15 1.41 -23.55
C THR A 500 -9.08 2.53 -24.02
N ASP A 501 -9.02 2.86 -25.32
CA ASP A 501 -9.91 3.83 -25.95
C ASP A 501 -11.39 3.49 -25.79
N LYS A 502 -11.73 2.20 -25.88
CA LYS A 502 -13.10 1.69 -25.78
C LYS A 502 -13.66 1.88 -24.38
N GLU A 503 -12.82 1.67 -23.37
CA GLU A 503 -13.18 1.94 -21.97
C GLU A 503 -13.46 3.43 -21.78
N ILE A 504 -12.59 4.32 -22.28
CA ILE A 504 -12.79 5.77 -22.19
C ILE A 504 -14.10 6.20 -22.88
N ASP A 505 -14.41 5.67 -24.07
CA ASP A 505 -15.66 5.96 -24.77
C ASP A 505 -16.88 5.56 -23.93
N TYR A 506 -16.90 4.30 -23.48
CA TYR A 506 -17.99 3.77 -22.65
C TYR A 506 -18.21 4.59 -21.38
N ILE A 507 -17.12 4.96 -20.71
CA ILE A 507 -17.14 5.74 -19.47
C ILE A 507 -17.72 7.13 -19.71
N CYS A 508 -17.27 7.82 -20.76
CA CYS A 508 -17.78 9.16 -21.07
C CYS A 508 -19.27 9.13 -21.40
N ASP A 509 -19.73 8.15 -22.18
CA ASP A 509 -21.15 7.99 -22.52
C ASP A 509 -22.00 7.66 -21.29
N THR A 510 -21.51 6.75 -20.44
CA THR A 510 -22.19 6.38 -19.19
C THR A 510 -22.28 7.56 -18.24
N ILE A 511 -21.18 8.30 -18.03
CA ILE A 511 -21.16 9.48 -17.15
C ILE A 511 -22.13 10.54 -17.64
N LYS A 512 -22.14 10.81 -18.95
CA LYS A 512 -23.06 11.78 -19.54
C LYS A 512 -24.52 11.39 -19.33
N GLU A 513 -24.86 10.12 -19.57
CA GLU A 513 -26.20 9.59 -19.32
C GLU A 513 -26.59 9.72 -17.84
N LYS A 514 -25.72 9.29 -16.92
CA LYS A 514 -26.04 9.28 -15.48
C LYS A 514 -26.11 10.67 -14.87
N ILE A 515 -25.25 11.59 -15.28
CA ILE A 515 -25.29 12.98 -14.80
C ILE A 515 -26.57 13.67 -15.26
N ASN A 516 -26.95 13.52 -16.52
CA ASN A 516 -28.19 14.13 -17.02
C ASN A 516 -29.41 13.57 -16.28
N PHE A 517 -29.47 12.26 -16.08
CA PHE A 517 -30.52 11.62 -15.29
C PHE A 517 -30.57 12.13 -13.84
N LEU A 518 -29.43 12.26 -13.17
CA LEU A 518 -29.39 12.76 -11.79
C LEU A 518 -29.76 14.25 -11.70
N ARG A 519 -29.41 15.05 -12.71
CA ARG A 519 -29.80 16.46 -12.81
C ARG A 519 -31.31 16.64 -13.01
N GLU A 520 -31.96 15.78 -13.80
CA GLU A 520 -33.43 15.78 -13.94
C GLU A 520 -34.16 15.53 -12.60
N LEU A 521 -33.51 14.88 -11.64
CA LEU A 521 -34.05 14.61 -10.30
C LEU A 521 -33.62 15.65 -9.26
N SER A 522 -32.76 16.61 -9.63
CA SER A 522 -32.12 17.54 -8.70
C SER A 522 -32.90 18.86 -8.61
N PRO A 523 -33.45 19.22 -7.44
CA PRO A 523 -34.12 20.51 -7.26
C PRO A 523 -33.19 21.69 -7.51
N LEU A 524 -31.89 21.54 -7.19
CA LEU A 524 -30.88 22.57 -7.45
C LEU A 524 -30.70 22.84 -8.95
N TRP A 525 -30.84 21.80 -9.77
CA TRP A 525 -30.74 21.93 -11.22
C TRP A 525 -31.94 22.66 -11.81
N GLU A 526 -33.15 22.33 -11.35
CA GLU A 526 -34.39 23.01 -11.76
C GLU A 526 -34.31 24.52 -11.48
N MET A 527 -33.87 24.91 -10.27
CA MET A 527 -33.71 26.31 -9.90
C MET A 527 -32.70 27.06 -10.78
N VAL A 528 -31.59 26.41 -11.16
CA VAL A 528 -30.59 27.01 -12.05
C VAL A 528 -31.12 27.15 -13.48
N GLN A 529 -31.90 26.18 -13.97
CA GLN A 529 -32.57 26.28 -15.28
C GLN A 529 -33.62 27.40 -15.32
N GLU A 530 -34.26 27.69 -14.19
CA GLU A 530 -35.17 28.83 -14.01
C GLU A 530 -34.44 30.19 -13.84
N GLY A 531 -33.10 30.18 -13.80
CA GLY A 531 -32.27 31.38 -13.66
C GLY A 531 -32.11 31.89 -12.23
N VAL A 532 -32.37 31.05 -11.23
CA VAL A 532 -32.20 31.41 -9.81
C VAL A 532 -30.72 31.34 -9.41
N ASP A 533 -30.22 32.41 -8.80
CA ASP A 533 -28.88 32.43 -8.21
C ASP A 533 -28.90 31.71 -6.86
N LEU A 534 -28.33 30.51 -6.81
CA LEU A 534 -28.28 29.68 -5.59
C LEU A 534 -27.53 30.35 -4.43
N SER A 535 -26.63 31.31 -4.69
CA SER A 535 -25.92 32.04 -3.64
C SER A 535 -26.83 33.00 -2.85
N THR A 536 -28.01 33.31 -3.40
CA THR A 536 -29.00 34.19 -2.77
C THR A 536 -30.00 33.45 -1.88
N ILE A 537 -30.00 32.11 -1.94
CA ILE A 537 -30.91 31.27 -1.15
C ILE A 537 -30.37 31.14 0.28
N LYS A 538 -31.20 31.48 1.26
CA LYS A 538 -30.91 31.23 2.67
C LYS A 538 -31.22 29.78 3.04
N TRP A 539 -30.21 28.93 2.99
CA TRP A 539 -30.30 27.55 3.45
C TRP A 539 -30.45 27.48 4.97
N SER A 540 -31.34 26.60 5.45
CA SER A 540 -31.45 26.30 6.88
C SER A 540 -30.25 25.42 7.31
N TYR A 541 -29.42 25.91 8.22
CA TYR A 541 -28.38 25.11 8.86
C TYR A 541 -29.04 24.00 9.68
N HIS A 542 -28.64 22.74 9.46
CA HIS A 542 -28.96 21.60 10.31
C HIS A 542 -27.81 21.30 11.26
#